data_AF-A0A3N5KV21-F1
#
_entry.id   AF-A0A3N5KV21-F1
#
_cell.length_a   1.000
_cell.length_b   1.000
_cell.length_c   1.000
_cell.angle_alpha   90.00
_cell.angle_beta   90.00
_cell.angle_gamma   90.00
#
_symmetry.space_group_name_H-M   'P 1'
#
loop_
_entity.id
_entity.type
_entity.pdbx_description
1 polymer ?
#
loop_
_entity_poly.entity_id
_entity_poly.type
_entity_poly.pdbx_seq_one_letter_code
_entity_poly.pdbx_strand_id
1 'polypeptide(L)'
;MMWFFIFFIWIWLLITVFADIFRSHDLSGIAKAIWIIFVIFLPYLGVFVYLIARGHKMQEHAMEAAQAQEKAMRQYVQSVAPTASPADELAKLADLKAKGVISDAEYEAAKAKALA
;
A
#
# COMPACT_ATOMS: atom_id res chain seq x y z
N MET A 1 -40.99 -1.45 7.61
CA MET A 1 -39.58 -1.78 7.94
C MET A 1 -38.60 -1.43 6.81
N MET A 2 -38.79 -1.87 5.56
CA MET A 2 -37.89 -1.55 4.43
C MET A 2 -37.68 -0.04 4.18
N TRP A 3 -38.75 0.76 4.18
CA TRP A 3 -38.66 2.22 3.99
C TRP A 3 -37.83 2.92 5.07
N PHE A 4 -37.91 2.46 6.31
CA PHE A 4 -37.12 2.99 7.42
C PHE A 4 -35.62 2.65 7.25
N PHE A 5 -35.32 1.44 6.77
CA PHE A 5 -33.95 1.04 6.45
C PHE A 5 -33.34 1.88 5.32
N ILE A 6 -34.09 2.11 4.24
CA ILE A 6 -33.66 2.98 3.13
C ILE A 6 -33.44 4.41 3.62
N PHE A 7 -34.35 4.94 4.44
CA PHE A 7 -34.19 6.26 5.05
C PHE A 7 -32.95 6.35 5.94
N PHE A 8 -32.67 5.33 6.74
CA PHE A 8 -31.48 5.29 7.58
C PHE A 8 -30.18 5.27 6.75
N ILE A 9 -30.11 4.40 5.73
CA ILE A 9 -28.97 4.38 4.79
C ILE A 9 -28.82 5.73 4.11
N TRP A 10 -29.93 6.38 3.76
CA TRP A 10 -29.91 7.68 3.11
C TRP A 10 -29.28 8.77 3.99
N ILE A 11 -29.71 8.87 5.24
CA ILE A 11 -29.13 9.81 6.22
C ILE A 11 -27.66 9.46 6.46
N TRP A 12 -27.33 8.17 6.60
CA TRP A 12 -25.97 7.71 6.75
C TRP A 12 -25.08 8.14 5.57
N LEU A 13 -25.56 7.97 4.33
CA LEU A 13 -24.85 8.39 3.12
C LEU A 13 -24.59 9.90 3.13
N LEU A 14 -25.58 10.71 3.48
CA LEU A 14 -25.38 12.16 3.59
C LEU A 14 -24.28 12.50 4.60
N ILE A 15 -24.33 11.93 5.80
CA ILE A 15 -23.30 12.14 6.83
C ILE A 15 -21.92 11.74 6.31
N THR A 16 -21.80 10.59 5.65
CA THR A 16 -20.51 10.13 5.10
C THR A 16 -19.97 11.07 4.03
N VAL A 17 -20.83 11.59 3.14
CA VAL A 17 -20.43 12.55 2.09
C VAL A 17 -19.99 13.86 2.71
N PHE A 18 -20.74 14.38 3.69
CA PHE A 18 -20.33 15.58 4.43
C PHE A 18 -18.97 15.39 5.12
N ALA A 19 -18.80 14.29 5.86
CA ALA A 19 -17.55 13.97 6.55
C ALA A 19 -16.37 13.87 5.56
N ASP A 20 -16.59 13.27 4.39
CA ASP A 20 -15.57 13.15 3.36
C ASP A 20 -15.21 14.51 2.73
N ILE A 21 -16.20 15.37 2.44
CA ILE A 21 -15.96 16.75 1.99
C ILE A 21 -15.07 17.50 2.98
N PHE A 22 -15.35 17.39 4.29
CA PHE A 22 -14.55 18.04 5.32
C PHE A 22 -13.13 17.47 5.41
N ARG A 23 -12.98 16.15 5.42
CA ARG A 23 -11.69 15.43 5.51
C ARG A 23 -10.82 15.61 4.26
N SER A 24 -11.42 15.93 3.13
CA SER A 24 -10.69 16.13 1.89
C SER A 24 -9.84 17.40 1.95
N HIS A 25 -8.51 17.23 1.97
CA HIS A 25 -7.54 18.32 2.06
C HIS A 25 -7.24 18.96 0.70
N ASP A 26 -7.72 18.33 -0.37
CA ASP A 26 -7.60 18.74 -1.76
C ASP A 26 -8.68 19.74 -2.21
N LEU A 27 -9.77 19.92 -1.45
CA LEU A 27 -10.74 20.99 -1.71
C LEU A 27 -10.37 22.27 -0.98
N SER A 28 -10.35 23.36 -1.73
CA SER A 28 -10.42 24.71 -1.16
C SER A 28 -11.73 24.90 -0.37
N GLY A 29 -11.71 25.76 0.65
CA GLY A 29 -12.88 26.02 1.49
C GLY A 29 -14.13 26.45 0.70
N ILE A 30 -13.94 27.16 -0.42
CA ILE A 30 -15.02 27.56 -1.33
C ILE A 30 -15.62 26.35 -2.04
N ALA A 31 -14.78 25.42 -2.52
CA ALA A 31 -15.27 24.20 -3.16
C ALA A 31 -16.08 23.34 -2.19
N LYS A 32 -15.66 23.27 -0.90
CA LYS A 32 -16.44 22.60 0.15
C LYS A 32 -17.82 23.25 0.33
N ALA A 33 -17.88 24.58 0.39
CA ALA A 33 -19.14 25.31 0.56
C ALA A 33 -20.12 25.06 -0.60
N ILE A 34 -19.64 25.09 -1.85
CA ILE A 34 -20.45 24.80 -3.04
C ILE A 34 -20.99 23.36 -2.97
N TRP A 35 -20.14 22.40 -2.61
CA TRP A 35 -20.55 21.00 -2.46
C TRP A 35 -21.63 20.80 -1.40
N ILE A 36 -21.47 21.45 -0.24
CA ILE A 36 -22.45 21.40 0.84
C ILE A 36 -23.80 21.94 0.37
N ILE A 37 -23.81 23.11 -0.27
CA ILE A 37 -25.03 23.72 -0.82
C ILE A 37 -25.66 22.78 -1.85
N PHE A 38 -24.87 22.25 -2.78
CA PHE A 38 -25.35 21.35 -3.83
C PHE A 38 -26.01 20.08 -3.26
N VAL A 39 -25.40 19.45 -2.25
CA VAL A 39 -25.95 18.27 -1.57
C VAL A 39 -27.21 18.60 -0.76
N ILE A 40 -27.34 19.80 -0.20
CA ILE A 40 -28.56 20.18 0.54
C ILE A 40 -29.75 20.36 -0.42
N PHE A 41 -29.55 21.08 -1.53
CA PHE A 41 -30.64 21.40 -2.46
C PHE A 41 -30.99 20.24 -3.39
N LEU A 42 -30.00 19.44 -3.80
CA LEU A 42 -30.19 18.28 -4.67
C LEU A 42 -29.47 17.07 -4.05
N PRO A 43 -30.02 16.43 -3.00
CA PRO A 43 -29.25 15.46 -2.24
C PRO A 43 -28.97 14.16 -3.02
N TYR A 44 -29.93 13.65 -3.80
CA TYR A 44 -29.68 12.51 -4.70
C TYR A 44 -28.63 12.81 -5.76
N LEU A 45 -28.78 13.93 -6.48
CA LEU A 45 -27.81 14.30 -7.51
C LEU A 45 -26.45 14.66 -6.90
N GLY A 46 -26.44 15.35 -5.77
CA GLY A 46 -25.26 15.75 -5.03
C GLY A 46 -24.41 14.57 -4.61
N VAL A 47 -25.03 13.55 -4.00
CA VAL A 47 -24.33 12.32 -3.61
C VAL A 47 -23.79 11.59 -4.84
N PHE A 48 -24.58 11.42 -5.91
CA PHE A 48 -24.12 10.71 -7.11
C PHE A 48 -22.99 11.43 -7.85
N VAL A 49 -23.12 12.74 -8.07
CA VAL A 49 -22.07 13.54 -8.71
C VAL A 49 -20.81 13.56 -7.84
N TYR A 50 -20.96 13.63 -6.51
CA TYR A 50 -19.82 13.54 -5.59
C TYR A 50 -19.08 12.21 -5.73
N LEU A 51 -19.83 11.09 -5.71
CA LEU A 51 -19.25 9.76 -5.86
C LEU A 51 -18.56 9.57 -7.22
N ILE A 52 -19.10 10.13 -8.31
CA ILE A 52 -18.46 10.07 -9.63
C ILE A 52 -17.20 10.95 -9.67
N ALA A 53 -17.28 12.17 -9.17
CA ALA A 53 -16.18 13.12 -9.20
C ALA A 53 -15.02 12.71 -8.27
N ARG A 54 -15.30 11.96 -7.19
CA ARG A 54 -14.34 11.64 -6.13
C ARG A 54 -14.14 10.16 -5.82
N GLY A 55 -14.92 9.26 -6.44
CA GLY A 55 -14.71 7.82 -6.31
C GLY A 55 -13.34 7.37 -6.78
N HIS A 56 -12.69 8.16 -7.67
CA HIS A 56 -11.38 7.85 -8.22
C HIS A 56 -10.23 7.95 -7.20
N LYS A 57 -10.38 8.74 -6.12
CA LYS A 57 -9.32 8.89 -5.10
C LYS A 57 -9.14 7.66 -4.21
N MET A 58 -10.10 6.73 -4.19
CA MET A 58 -9.93 5.45 -3.51
C MET A 58 -8.89 4.56 -4.20
N GLN A 59 -8.74 4.61 -5.52
CA GLN A 59 -7.73 3.81 -6.23
C GLN A 59 -6.31 4.35 -6.03
N GLU A 60 -6.15 5.66 -6.08
CA GLU A 60 -4.84 6.30 -5.99
C GLU A 60 -4.24 6.10 -4.58
N HIS A 61 -5.04 6.29 -3.53
CA HIS A 61 -4.59 6.02 -2.16
C HIS A 61 -4.41 4.52 -1.86
N ALA A 62 -5.16 3.63 -2.50
CA ALA A 62 -4.93 2.18 -2.37
C ALA A 62 -3.59 1.77 -2.99
N MET A 63 -3.21 2.37 -4.13
CA MET A 63 -1.91 2.13 -4.75
C MET A 63 -0.76 2.70 -3.91
N GLU A 64 -0.89 3.92 -3.38
CA GLU A 64 0.11 4.52 -2.48
C GLU A 64 0.28 3.72 -1.18
N ALA A 65 -0.81 3.26 -0.57
CA ALA A 65 -0.78 2.43 0.63
C ALA A 65 -0.14 1.05 0.37
N ALA A 66 -0.44 0.43 -0.79
CA ALA A 66 0.18 -0.81 -1.21
C ALA A 66 1.69 -0.65 -1.43
N GLN A 67 2.12 0.44 -2.08
CA GLN A 67 3.55 0.74 -2.26
C GLN A 67 4.26 1.03 -0.93
N ALA A 68 3.61 1.71 0.01
CA ALA A 68 4.17 1.96 1.34
C ALA A 68 4.33 0.65 2.15
N GLN A 69 3.35 -0.25 2.09
CA GLN A 69 3.45 -1.57 2.72
C GLN A 69 4.54 -2.43 2.08
N GLU A 70 4.66 -2.45 0.75
CA GLU A 70 5.74 -3.18 0.09
C GLU A 70 7.13 -2.70 0.51
N LYS A 71 7.33 -1.37 0.62
CA LYS A 71 8.60 -0.80 1.09
C LYS A 71 8.91 -1.20 2.52
N ALA A 72 7.93 -1.11 3.43
CA ALA A 72 8.10 -1.51 4.82
C ALA A 72 8.42 -3.01 4.96
N MET A 73 7.75 -3.86 4.16
CA MET A 73 8.01 -5.30 4.13
C MET A 73 9.43 -5.62 3.63
N ARG A 74 9.88 -4.96 2.54
CA ARG A 74 11.25 -5.15 2.03
C ARG A 74 12.30 -4.76 3.06
N GLN A 75 12.10 -3.64 3.76
CA GLN A 75 13.01 -3.21 4.83
C GLN A 75 13.03 -4.21 5.99
N TYR A 76 11.86 -4.70 6.41
CA TYR A 76 11.79 -5.71 7.46
C TYR A 76 12.51 -7.01 7.04
N VAL A 77 12.24 -7.51 5.84
CA VAL A 77 12.92 -8.70 5.29
C VAL A 77 14.42 -8.49 5.21
N GLN A 78 14.91 -7.32 4.77
CA GLN A 78 16.34 -7.00 4.79
C GLN A 78 16.92 -6.92 6.21
N SER A 79 16.15 -6.46 7.19
CA SER A 79 16.62 -6.37 8.59
C SER A 79 16.65 -7.70 9.33
N VAL A 80 15.78 -8.66 8.96
CA VAL A 80 15.70 -9.98 9.61
C VAL A 80 16.35 -11.09 8.80
N ALA A 81 16.54 -10.89 7.50
CA ALA A 81 17.36 -11.78 6.70
C ALA A 81 18.79 -11.66 7.23
N PRO A 82 19.43 -12.78 7.61
CA PRO A 82 20.85 -12.76 7.90
C PRO A 82 21.56 -12.25 6.65
N THR A 83 22.24 -11.11 6.76
CA THR A 83 23.23 -10.70 5.76
C THR A 83 24.21 -11.87 5.71
N ALA A 84 24.17 -12.67 4.64
CA ALA A 84 25.11 -13.76 4.46
C ALA A 84 26.50 -13.13 4.53
N SER A 85 27.22 -13.34 5.62
CA SER A 85 28.55 -12.78 5.73
C SER A 85 29.42 -13.54 4.73
N PRO A 86 30.45 -12.90 4.15
CA PRO A 86 31.40 -13.60 3.31
C PRO A 86 31.99 -14.85 4.00
N ALA A 87 32.08 -14.84 5.33
CA ALA A 87 32.49 -16.00 6.12
C ALA A 87 31.47 -17.17 6.10
N ASP A 88 30.16 -16.88 6.10
CA ASP A 88 29.11 -17.90 6.00
C ASP A 88 29.03 -18.50 4.59
N GLU A 89 29.27 -17.69 3.56
CA GLU A 89 29.39 -18.18 2.17
C GLU A 89 30.63 -19.06 1.99
N LEU A 90 31.78 -18.68 2.56
CA LEU A 90 32.99 -19.48 2.57
C LEU A 90 32.82 -20.81 3.34
N ALA A 91 32.07 -20.79 4.44
CA ALA A 91 31.75 -22.00 5.21
C ALA A 91 30.87 -22.97 4.41
N LYS A 92 29.86 -22.46 3.67
CA LYS A 92 29.06 -23.27 2.74
C LYS A 92 29.88 -23.83 1.58
N LEU A 93 30.78 -23.04 0.99
CA LEU A 93 31.67 -23.51 -0.07
C LEU A 93 32.59 -24.63 0.42
N ALA A 94 33.10 -24.53 1.65
CA ALA A 94 33.92 -25.57 2.27
C ALA A 94 33.13 -26.87 2.52
N ASP A 95 31.87 -26.77 2.95
CA ASP A 95 30.98 -27.93 3.14
C ASP A 95 30.65 -28.62 1.80
N LEU A 96 30.40 -27.85 0.73
CA LEU A 96 30.16 -28.39 -0.61
C LEU A 96 31.39 -29.14 -1.16
N LYS A 97 32.59 -28.61 -0.91
CA LYS A 97 33.86 -29.27 -1.24
C LYS A 97 34.03 -30.56 -0.43
N ALA A 98 33.77 -30.53 0.88
CA ALA A 98 33.88 -31.70 1.74
C ALA A 98 32.90 -32.83 1.34
N LYS A 99 31.74 -32.46 0.80
CA LYS A 99 30.75 -33.39 0.25
C LYS A 99 31.08 -33.88 -1.17
N GLY A 100 32.17 -33.38 -1.77
CA GLY A 100 32.59 -33.74 -3.13
C GLY A 100 31.65 -33.22 -4.22
N VAL A 101 30.81 -32.22 -3.92
CA VAL A 101 29.84 -31.64 -4.87
C VAL A 101 30.55 -30.70 -5.85
N ILE A 102 31.66 -30.10 -5.42
CA ILE A 102 32.49 -29.20 -6.23
C ILE A 102 33.95 -29.64 -6.19
N SER A 103 34.67 -29.42 -7.29
CA SER A 103 36.09 -29.70 -7.41
C SER A 103 36.97 -28.64 -6.73
N ASP A 104 38.24 -28.96 -6.49
CA ASP A 104 39.22 -28.00 -5.92
C ASP A 104 39.35 -26.72 -6.74
N ALA A 105 39.32 -26.83 -8.08
CA ALA A 105 39.40 -25.69 -8.98
C ALA A 105 38.16 -24.79 -8.89
N GLU A 106 36.98 -25.37 -8.76
CA GLU A 106 35.72 -24.62 -8.60
C GLU A 106 35.64 -23.94 -7.23
N TYR A 107 36.15 -24.60 -6.19
CA TYR A 107 36.22 -24.02 -4.85
C TYR A 107 37.13 -22.79 -4.80
N GLU A 108 38.34 -22.87 -5.36
CA GLU A 108 39.28 -21.73 -5.34
C GLU A 108 38.76 -20.56 -6.19
N ALA A 109 38.11 -20.82 -7.34
CA ALA A 109 37.47 -19.79 -8.14
C ALA A 109 36.31 -19.08 -7.39
N ALA A 110 35.48 -19.84 -6.67
CA ALA A 110 34.38 -19.30 -5.88
C ALA A 110 34.87 -18.52 -4.66
N LYS A 111 35.93 -19.02 -3.99
CA LYS A 111 36.59 -18.36 -2.85
C LYS A 111 37.21 -17.01 -3.24
N ALA A 112 37.88 -16.94 -4.39
CA ALA A 112 38.43 -15.68 -4.91
C ALA A 112 37.34 -14.63 -5.19
N LYS A 113 36.16 -15.07 -5.63
CA LYS A 113 35.01 -14.19 -5.89
C LYS A 113 34.31 -13.72 -4.61
N ALA A 114 34.29 -14.53 -3.56
CA ALA A 114 33.70 -14.18 -2.26
C ALA A 114 34.61 -13.29 -1.40
N LEU A 115 35.91 -13.22 -1.71
CA LEU A 115 36.92 -12.40 -1.02
C LEU A 115 37.24 -11.07 -1.73
N ALA A 116 36.66 -10.82 -2.91
CA ALA A 116 36.83 -9.60 -3.70
C ALA A 116 35.74 -8.57 -3.37
#